data_AF-A0A4Y2KRX0-F1
#
_entry.id   AF-A0A4Y2KRX0-F1
#
_cell.length_a   1.000
_cell.length_b   1.000
_cell.length_c   1.000
_cell.angle_alpha   90.00
_cell.angle_beta   90.00
_cell.angle_gamma   90.00
#
_symmetry.space_group_name_H-M   'P 1'
#
loop_
_entity.id
_entity.type
_entity.pdbx_description
1 polymer ?
#
loop_
_entity_poly.entity_id
_entity_poly.type
_entity_poly.pdbx_seq_one_letter_code
_entity_poly.pdbx_strand_id
1 'polypeptide(L)'
;MYDPPHLLKSVRNNLKNHGIFFEDKVASDKPRTCFADWSHIQKLYEMDSKKKICACRKLTKRHLEVSGLKKMNVKLAAQVLSHSVTAALNLYVGKEDFDSKASETAQFVYNMDKLFDSVNARSWKHEKKEMCAVTENSDHVELWKEKIEWIEKWHIRSSKTGKKNMQLLRMGG
;
A
#
# COMPACT_ATOMS: atom_id res chain seq x y z
N MET A 1 -22.15 3.38 4.53
CA MET A 1 -21.17 3.95 3.58
C MET A 1 -19.81 3.89 4.26
N TYR A 2 -18.85 3.12 3.73
CA TYR A 2 -17.50 3.04 4.31
C TYR A 2 -16.67 4.26 3.90
N ASP A 3 -15.94 4.85 4.86
CA ASP A 3 -15.11 6.03 4.63
C ASP A 3 -13.70 5.64 4.15
N PRO A 4 -13.28 5.99 2.92
CA PRO A 4 -11.98 5.60 2.36
C PRO A 4 -10.77 5.98 3.26
N PRO A 5 -10.70 7.18 3.87
CA PRO A 5 -9.70 7.51 4.89
C PRO A 5 -9.61 6.53 6.06
N HIS A 6 -10.74 6.03 6.56
CA HIS A 6 -10.77 5.01 7.61
C HIS A 6 -10.20 3.67 7.13
N LEU A 7 -10.52 3.26 5.91
CA LEU A 7 -9.99 2.02 5.31
C LEU A 7 -8.48 2.09 5.12
N LEU A 8 -7.96 3.20 4.61
CA LEU A 8 -6.52 3.39 4.39
C LEU A 8 -5.71 3.24 5.68
N LYS A 9 -6.24 3.76 6.80
CA LYS A 9 -5.63 3.57 8.12
C LYS A 9 -5.62 2.10 8.52
N SER A 10 -6.72 1.39 8.32
CA SER A 10 -6.82 -0.03 8.63
C SER A 10 -5.82 -0.85 7.83
N VAL A 11 -5.67 -0.57 6.52
CA VAL A 11 -4.67 -1.22 5.65
C VAL A 11 -3.26 -0.98 6.17
N ARG A 12 -2.85 0.27 6.44
CA ARG A 12 -1.53 0.57 7.00
C ARG A 12 -1.30 -0.16 8.33
N ASN A 13 -2.29 -0.17 9.22
CA ASN A 13 -2.17 -0.80 10.52
C ASN A 13 -2.00 -2.33 10.41
N ASN A 14 -2.75 -2.96 9.50
CA ASN A 14 -2.61 -4.40 9.22
C ASN A 14 -1.27 -4.73 8.58
N LEU A 15 -0.83 -3.94 7.59
CA LEU A 15 0.49 -4.09 6.99
C LEU A 15 1.59 -4.06 8.05
N LYS A 16 1.54 -3.09 8.97
CA LYS A 16 2.52 -2.98 10.06
C LYS A 16 2.51 -4.17 11.02
N ASN A 17 1.34 -4.60 11.47
CA ASN A 17 1.25 -5.58 12.55
C ASN A 17 1.42 -7.02 12.06
N HIS A 18 1.15 -7.27 10.78
CA HIS A 18 0.97 -8.62 10.25
C HIS A 18 1.64 -8.83 8.88
N GLY A 19 1.62 -7.82 8.01
CA GLY A 19 1.87 -8.03 6.59
C GLY A 19 0.63 -8.56 5.86
N ILE A 20 0.64 -8.47 4.53
CA ILE A 20 -0.53 -8.75 3.69
C ILE A 20 -0.09 -9.61 2.50
N PHE A 21 -0.68 -10.81 2.37
CA PHE A 21 -0.60 -11.61 1.16
C PHE A 21 -1.60 -11.09 0.13
N PHE A 22 -1.21 -11.09 -1.14
CA PHE A 22 -2.07 -10.70 -2.25
C PHE A 22 -1.67 -11.48 -3.51
N GLU A 23 -2.51 -11.46 -4.55
CA GLU A 23 -2.17 -12.02 -5.85
C GLU A 23 -1.73 -10.93 -6.82
N ASP A 24 -0.71 -11.25 -7.61
CA ASP A 24 -0.22 -10.40 -8.70
C ASP A 24 -0.25 -11.18 -10.01
N LYS A 25 -0.72 -10.53 -11.07
CA LYS A 25 -0.83 -11.07 -12.44
C LYS A 25 0.15 -10.39 -13.41
N VAL A 26 0.92 -9.39 -12.97
CA VAL A 26 1.71 -8.52 -13.87
C VAL A 26 2.78 -9.28 -14.66
N ALA A 27 3.27 -10.42 -14.16
CA ALA A 27 4.40 -11.15 -14.75
C ALA A 27 4.04 -12.50 -15.42
N SER A 28 2.81 -12.99 -15.32
CA SER A 28 2.41 -14.29 -15.89
C SER A 28 0.90 -14.50 -15.95
N ASP A 29 0.42 -15.32 -16.90
CA ASP A 29 -0.99 -15.75 -17.00
C ASP A 29 -1.49 -16.45 -15.73
N LYS A 30 -0.59 -17.05 -14.96
CA LYS A 30 -0.89 -17.63 -13.65
C LYS A 30 -0.67 -16.58 -12.55
N PRO A 31 -1.63 -16.34 -11.66
CA PRO A 31 -1.45 -15.44 -10.53
C PRO A 31 -0.39 -15.99 -9.57
N ARG A 32 0.52 -15.12 -9.14
CA ARG A 32 1.52 -15.44 -8.10
C ARG A 32 1.08 -14.87 -6.77
N THR A 33 1.24 -15.65 -5.70
CA THR A 33 1.07 -15.14 -4.34
C THR A 33 2.28 -14.30 -3.93
N CYS A 34 2.03 -13.04 -3.62
CA CYS A 34 3.01 -12.06 -3.15
C CYS A 34 2.79 -11.76 -1.66
N PHE A 35 3.80 -11.17 -1.02
CA PHE A 35 3.73 -10.74 0.37
C PHE A 35 4.24 -9.31 0.55
N ALA A 36 3.37 -8.42 1.02
CA ALA A 36 3.72 -7.08 1.45
C ALA A 36 4.15 -7.09 2.92
N ASP A 37 5.39 -6.68 3.19
CA ASP A 37 5.98 -6.67 4.52
C ASP A 37 6.37 -5.24 4.93
N TRP A 38 5.98 -4.85 6.14
CA TRP A 38 6.32 -3.56 6.73
C TRP A 38 7.82 -3.38 6.95
N SER A 39 8.55 -4.47 7.16
CA SER A 39 10.00 -4.44 7.36
C SER A 39 10.74 -3.78 6.18
N HIS A 40 10.24 -3.94 4.95
CA HIS A 40 10.78 -3.27 3.76
C HIS A 40 10.66 -1.74 3.84
N ILE A 41 9.53 -1.22 4.36
CA ILE A 41 9.30 0.21 4.53
C ILE A 41 10.20 0.77 5.65
N GLN A 42 10.41 0.01 6.73
CA GLN A 42 11.35 0.37 7.79
C GLN A 42 12.79 0.45 7.27
N LYS A 43 13.24 -0.59 6.56
CA LYS A 43 14.58 -0.64 5.97
C LYS A 43 14.78 0.47 4.95
N LEU A 44 13.78 0.76 4.12
CA LEU A 44 13.81 1.89 3.19
C LEU A 44 14.09 3.20 3.94
N TYR A 45 13.33 3.48 5.00
CA TYR A 45 13.54 4.68 5.81
C TYR A 45 14.95 4.72 6.41
N GLU A 46 15.43 3.61 6.98
CA GLU A 46 16.77 3.54 7.59
C GLU A 46 17.90 3.85 6.62
N MET A 47 17.77 3.44 5.35
CA MET A 47 18.79 3.68 4.33
C MET A 47 18.62 5.06 3.68
N ASP A 48 17.39 5.47 3.36
CA ASP A 48 17.11 6.70 2.62
C ASP A 48 17.27 7.96 3.47
N SER A 49 16.94 7.89 4.77
CA SER A 49 17.07 9.01 5.70
C SER A 49 18.52 9.43 5.97
N LYS A 50 19.49 8.55 5.71
CA LYS A 50 20.93 8.82 5.88
C LYS A 50 21.56 9.50 4.67
N LYS A 51 20.84 9.60 3.54
CA LYS A 51 21.37 10.20 2.32
C LYS A 51 21.24 11.71 2.33
N LYS A 52 22.19 12.38 1.68
CA LYS A 52 22.11 13.84 1.42
C LYS A 52 20.87 14.19 0.58
N ILE A 53 20.50 13.32 -0.35
CA ILE A 53 19.29 13.43 -1.17
C ILE A 53 18.45 12.18 -0.95
N CYS A 54 17.35 12.31 -0.21
CA CYS A 54 16.40 11.24 0.04
C CYS A 54 15.45 11.08 -1.15
N ALA A 55 15.21 9.84 -1.57
CA ALA A 55 14.22 9.48 -2.59
C ALA A 55 12.78 9.71 -2.09
N CYS A 56 12.53 9.51 -0.79
CA CYS A 56 11.20 9.68 -0.19
C CYS A 56 11.24 10.60 1.04
N ARG A 57 11.49 11.90 0.83
CA ARG A 57 11.62 12.92 1.89
C ARG A 57 10.45 12.99 2.89
N LYS A 58 9.24 12.62 2.47
CA LYS A 58 8.04 12.67 3.32
C LYS A 58 8.01 11.51 4.32
N LEU A 59 8.68 10.40 4.05
CA LEU A 59 8.73 9.25 4.94
C LEU A 59 9.69 9.56 6.10
N THR A 60 9.13 9.72 7.29
CA THR A 60 9.87 10.08 8.52
C THR A 60 9.60 9.04 9.61
N LYS A 61 10.40 9.06 10.70
CA LYS A 61 10.20 8.18 11.87
C LYS A 61 8.75 8.17 12.38
N ARG A 62 8.05 9.31 12.32
CA ARG A 62 6.62 9.44 12.71
C ARG A 62 5.69 8.49 11.94
N HIS A 63 6.04 8.15 10.70
CA HIS A 63 5.28 7.21 9.86
C HIS A 63 5.47 5.76 10.30
N LEU A 64 6.64 5.44 10.88
CA LEU A 64 6.94 4.10 11.38
C LEU A 64 6.35 3.86 12.78
N GLU A 65 6.24 4.93 13.58
CA GLU A 65 5.66 4.94 14.93
C GLU A 65 4.13 4.90 14.90
N VAL A 66 3.54 3.84 14.36
CA VAL A 66 2.08 3.67 14.31
C VAL A 66 1.59 3.12 15.67
N SER A 67 1.52 4.02 16.66
CA SER A 67 0.95 3.80 17.99
C SER A 67 0.17 5.04 18.46
N GLY A 68 -0.72 4.85 19.44
CA GLY A 68 -1.55 5.94 20.01
C GLY A 68 -2.29 6.74 18.94
N LEU A 69 -2.23 8.08 19.05
CA LEU A 69 -2.88 9.01 18.11
C LEU A 69 -2.35 8.89 16.66
N LYS A 70 -1.11 8.45 16.45
CA LYS A 70 -0.51 8.29 15.11
C LYS A 70 -1.20 7.18 14.32
N LYS A 71 -1.73 6.16 15.00
CA LYS A 71 -2.58 5.10 14.41
C LYS A 71 -3.84 5.67 13.75
N MET A 72 -4.34 6.81 14.21
CA MET A 72 -5.56 7.43 13.68
C MET A 72 -5.28 8.51 12.63
N ASN A 73 -4.01 8.78 12.34
CA ASN A 73 -3.63 9.82 11.40
C ASN A 73 -3.70 9.30 9.95
N VAL A 74 -4.69 9.79 9.20
CA VAL A 74 -4.92 9.46 7.78
C VAL A 74 -3.77 9.96 6.91
N LYS A 75 -3.27 11.17 7.16
CA LYS A 75 -2.18 11.76 6.37
C LYS A 75 -0.93 10.90 6.41
N LEU A 76 -0.56 10.39 7.60
CA LEU A 76 0.57 9.46 7.71
C LEU A 76 0.31 8.14 6.99
N ALA A 77 -0.95 7.65 6.94
CA ALA A 77 -1.30 6.45 6.17
C ALA A 77 -1.15 6.66 4.66
N ALA A 78 -1.70 7.76 4.15
CA ALA A 78 -1.59 8.13 2.75
C ALA A 78 -0.13 8.32 2.32
N GLN A 79 0.69 8.97 3.15
CA GLN A 79 2.10 9.17 2.82
C GLN A 79 2.91 7.86 2.80
N VAL A 80 2.60 6.91 3.69
CA VAL A 80 3.22 5.56 3.65
C VAL A 80 2.79 4.78 2.41
N LEU A 81 1.50 4.85 2.06
CA LEU A 81 0.92 4.12 0.94
C LEU A 81 0.91 4.96 -0.35
N SER A 82 1.99 5.69 -0.62
CA SER A 82 2.07 6.64 -1.72
C SER A 82 2.98 6.19 -2.85
N HIS A 83 2.78 6.76 -4.04
CA HIS A 83 3.65 6.59 -5.20
C HIS A 83 5.14 6.86 -4.89
N SER A 84 5.44 7.86 -4.06
CA SER A 84 6.83 8.17 -3.68
C SER A 84 7.50 7.06 -2.90
N VAL A 85 6.74 6.31 -2.08
CA VAL A 85 7.25 5.14 -1.36
C VAL A 85 7.43 3.96 -2.31
N THR A 86 6.51 3.73 -3.25
CA THR A 86 6.71 2.74 -4.33
C THR A 86 7.98 3.00 -5.12
N ALA A 87 8.15 4.22 -5.62
CA ALA A 87 9.31 4.59 -6.44
C ALA A 87 10.62 4.41 -5.65
N ALA A 88 10.61 4.80 -4.37
CA ALA A 88 11.76 4.61 -3.50
C ALA A 88 12.03 3.14 -3.19
N LEU A 89 11.01 2.30 -2.94
CA LEU A 89 11.22 0.84 -2.79
C LEU A 89 11.88 0.26 -4.04
N ASN A 90 11.34 0.53 -5.23
CA ASN A 90 11.89 0.04 -6.50
C ASN A 90 13.32 0.53 -6.77
N LEU A 91 13.67 1.74 -6.35
CA LEU A 91 15.04 2.26 -6.47
C LEU A 91 16.06 1.51 -5.58
N TYR A 92 15.59 0.88 -4.50
CA TYR A 92 16.44 0.14 -3.57
C TYR A 92 16.41 -1.37 -3.81
N VAL A 93 15.37 -1.90 -4.44
CA VAL A 93 15.38 -3.29 -4.94
C VAL A 93 16.60 -3.47 -5.85
N GLY A 94 17.45 -4.44 -5.54
CA GLY A 94 18.68 -4.73 -6.28
C GLY A 94 19.94 -4.05 -5.75
N LYS A 95 19.85 -3.24 -4.68
CA LYS A 95 21.04 -2.80 -3.93
C LYS A 95 21.49 -3.90 -2.96
N GLU A 96 22.78 -3.92 -2.69
CA GLU A 96 23.35 -4.72 -1.60
C GLU A 96 22.63 -4.40 -0.29
N ASP A 97 22.31 -5.44 0.49
CA ASP A 97 21.54 -5.37 1.75
C ASP A 97 20.08 -4.91 1.67
N PHE A 98 19.44 -5.00 0.49
CA PHE A 98 18.00 -4.78 0.34
C PHE A 98 17.29 -6.00 -0.24
N ASP A 99 16.30 -6.52 0.48
CA ASP A 99 15.55 -7.72 0.08
C ASP A 99 14.86 -7.49 -1.28
N SER A 100 15.09 -8.41 -2.22
CA SER A 100 14.44 -8.37 -3.54
C SER A 100 12.92 -8.52 -3.45
N LYS A 101 12.40 -9.14 -2.38
CA LYS A 101 10.96 -9.21 -2.07
C LYS A 101 10.33 -7.86 -1.75
N ALA A 102 11.13 -6.81 -1.51
CA ALA A 102 10.60 -5.46 -1.37
C ALA A 102 9.89 -4.97 -2.65
N SER A 103 10.18 -5.56 -3.82
CA SER A 103 9.43 -5.34 -5.07
C SER A 103 7.94 -5.68 -4.93
N GLU A 104 7.61 -6.73 -4.16
CA GLU A 104 6.22 -7.12 -3.89
C GLU A 104 5.53 -6.09 -3.00
N THR A 105 6.25 -5.55 -2.01
CA THR A 105 5.73 -4.46 -1.18
C THR A 105 5.55 -3.18 -2.00
N ALA A 106 6.46 -2.88 -2.92
CA ALA A 106 6.33 -1.75 -3.83
C ALA A 106 5.07 -1.87 -4.71
N GLN A 107 4.81 -3.07 -5.24
CA GLN A 107 3.62 -3.37 -6.04
C GLN A 107 2.32 -3.22 -5.22
N PHE A 108 2.32 -3.70 -3.98
CA PHE A 108 1.19 -3.53 -3.07
C PHE A 108 0.90 -2.05 -2.79
N VAL A 109 1.94 -1.28 -2.43
CA VAL A 109 1.83 0.16 -2.16
C VAL A 109 1.35 0.92 -3.40
N TYR A 110 1.82 0.53 -4.59
CA TYR A 110 1.40 1.13 -5.85
C TYR A 110 -0.09 0.93 -6.11
N ASN A 111 -0.57 -0.31 -5.97
CA ASN A 111 -1.99 -0.62 -6.14
C ASN A 111 -2.86 0.12 -5.12
N MET A 112 -2.38 0.27 -3.87
CA MET A 112 -3.07 1.06 -2.85
C MET A 112 -3.13 2.55 -3.17
N ASP A 113 -2.03 3.14 -3.63
CA ASP A 113 -1.94 4.54 -4.04
C ASP A 113 -2.90 4.84 -5.20
N LYS A 114 -2.97 3.95 -6.18
CA LYS A 114 -3.91 4.05 -7.32
C LYS A 114 -5.37 3.95 -6.86
N LEU A 115 -5.68 2.95 -6.04
CA LEU A 115 -7.02 2.75 -5.52
C LEU A 115 -7.48 3.94 -4.68
N PHE A 116 -6.66 4.37 -3.72
CA PHE A 116 -7.04 5.44 -2.78
C PHE A 116 -7.24 6.77 -3.50
N ASP A 117 -6.38 7.10 -4.46
CA ASP A 117 -6.54 8.32 -5.25
C ASP A 117 -7.82 8.28 -6.09
N SER A 118 -8.17 7.13 -6.69
CA SER A 118 -9.40 6.97 -7.49
C SER A 118 -10.70 7.20 -6.73
N VAL A 119 -10.69 7.00 -5.40
CA VAL A 119 -11.87 7.18 -4.54
C VAL A 119 -11.82 8.46 -3.71
N ASN A 120 -10.71 9.21 -3.79
CA ASN A 120 -10.51 10.47 -3.06
C ASN A 120 -10.11 11.63 -4.01
N ALA A 121 -10.34 11.46 -5.31
CA ALA A 121 -10.17 12.49 -6.33
C ALA A 121 -11.07 13.69 -6.04
N ARG A 122 -10.54 14.91 -6.23
CA ARG A 122 -11.27 16.17 -6.01
C ARG A 122 -11.14 17.14 -7.18
N SER A 123 -10.46 16.73 -8.24
CA SER A 123 -10.02 17.63 -9.32
C SER A 123 -10.62 17.18 -10.65
N TRP A 124 -11.08 18.12 -11.46
CA TRP A 124 -11.59 17.81 -12.81
C TRP A 124 -10.48 17.39 -13.78
N LYS A 125 -9.27 17.93 -13.59
CA LYS A 125 -8.07 17.60 -14.35
C LYS A 125 -6.91 17.44 -13.38
N HIS A 126 -6.14 16.38 -13.55
CA HIS A 126 -4.93 16.11 -12.80
C HIS A 126 -3.97 15.29 -13.66
N GLU A 127 -2.66 15.39 -13.41
CA GLU A 127 -1.64 14.62 -14.15
C GLU A 127 -1.83 13.11 -13.96
N LYS A 128 -2.19 12.72 -12.73
CA LYS A 128 -2.59 11.36 -12.37
C LYS A 128 -4.08 11.15 -12.69
N LYS A 129 -4.39 10.28 -13.66
CA LYS A 129 -5.76 9.97 -14.10
C LYS A 129 -6.67 9.52 -12.96
N GLU A 130 -6.14 8.78 -11.99
CA GLU A 130 -6.90 8.32 -10.83
C GLU A 130 -7.25 9.46 -9.87
N MET A 131 -6.70 10.66 -10.03
CA MET A 131 -7.08 11.83 -9.23
C MET A 131 -8.05 12.76 -9.97
N CYS A 132 -8.50 12.37 -11.17
CA CYS A 132 -9.52 13.09 -11.92
C CYS A 132 -10.93 12.72 -11.44
N ALA A 133 -11.91 13.58 -11.73
CA ALA A 133 -13.31 13.28 -11.48
C ALA A 133 -13.76 12.05 -12.27
N VAL A 134 -14.69 11.29 -11.69
CA VAL A 134 -15.34 10.17 -12.37
C VAL A 134 -16.23 10.73 -13.49
N THR A 135 -16.05 10.21 -14.70
CA THR A 135 -16.85 10.57 -15.88
C THR A 135 -17.26 9.30 -16.61
N GLU A 136 -18.23 9.38 -17.53
CA GLU A 136 -18.63 8.23 -18.37
C GLU A 136 -17.47 7.63 -19.17
N ASN A 137 -16.45 8.44 -19.48
CA ASN A 137 -15.29 8.05 -20.27
C ASN A 137 -14.04 7.78 -19.44
N SER A 138 -14.12 7.76 -18.11
CA SER A 138 -12.95 7.53 -17.26
C SER A 138 -12.79 6.05 -16.92
N ASP A 139 -11.55 5.57 -16.88
CA ASP A 139 -11.19 4.17 -16.62
C ASP A 139 -11.44 3.72 -15.15
N HIS A 140 -12.25 4.46 -14.38
CA HIS A 140 -12.43 4.25 -12.94
C HIS A 140 -13.21 2.97 -12.65
N VAL A 141 -14.24 2.67 -13.43
CA VAL A 141 -15.09 1.49 -13.21
C VAL A 141 -14.29 0.20 -13.44
N GLU A 142 -13.48 0.18 -14.50
CA GLU A 142 -12.58 -0.92 -14.84
C GLU A 142 -11.53 -1.10 -13.74
N LEU A 143 -10.89 0.00 -13.31
CA LEU A 143 -9.94 0.00 -12.20
C LEU A 143 -10.59 -0.57 -10.93
N TRP A 144 -11.79 -0.14 -10.57
CA TRP A 144 -12.45 -0.60 -9.35
C TRP A 144 -12.84 -2.07 -9.41
N LYS A 145 -13.33 -2.58 -10.56
CA LYS A 145 -13.59 -4.01 -10.76
C LYS A 145 -12.30 -4.82 -10.54
N GLU A 146 -11.20 -4.39 -11.15
CA GLU A 146 -9.89 -5.02 -10.98
C GLU A 146 -9.43 -5.00 -9.50
N LYS A 147 -9.58 -3.86 -8.81
CA LYS A 147 -9.13 -3.72 -7.42
C LYS A 147 -10.03 -4.45 -6.41
N ILE A 148 -11.32 -4.60 -6.69
CA ILE A 148 -12.22 -5.42 -5.87
C ILE A 148 -11.75 -6.88 -5.90
N GLU A 149 -11.55 -7.46 -7.10
CA GLU A 149 -11.03 -8.82 -7.25
C GLU A 149 -9.66 -8.98 -6.55
N TRP A 150 -8.80 -7.98 -6.66
CA TRP A 150 -7.50 -7.98 -5.99
C TRP A 150 -7.60 -8.00 -4.47
N ILE A 151 -8.50 -7.20 -3.87
CA ILE A 151 -8.72 -7.12 -2.42
C ILE A 151 -9.35 -8.40 -1.87
N GLU A 152 -10.29 -9.01 -2.59
CA GLU A 152 -10.95 -10.25 -2.18
C GLU A 152 -9.96 -11.41 -1.98
N LYS A 153 -8.81 -11.33 -2.65
CA LYS A 153 -7.72 -12.32 -2.58
C LYS A 153 -6.68 -12.03 -1.50
N TRP A 154 -6.88 -10.98 -0.70
CA TRP A 154 -5.94 -10.64 0.37
C TRP A 154 -6.06 -11.56 1.56
N HIS A 155 -4.92 -11.85 2.19
CA HIS A 155 -4.87 -12.59 3.45
C HIS A 155 -3.89 -11.93 4.41
N ILE A 156 -4.31 -11.72 5.67
CA ILE A 156 -3.48 -11.09 6.70
C ILE A 156 -2.81 -12.18 7.54
N ARG A 157 -1.51 -12.08 7.78
CA ARG A 157 -0.78 -13.04 8.62
C ARG A 157 -1.14 -12.86 10.10
N SER A 158 -1.93 -13.76 10.68
CA SER A 158 -2.17 -13.74 12.13
C SER A 158 -0.89 -14.06 12.90
N SER A 159 -0.51 -13.21 13.86
CA SER A 159 0.68 -13.41 14.70
C SER A 159 0.49 -14.47 15.80
N LYS A 160 -0.71 -15.06 15.94
CA LYS A 160 -1.02 -15.92 17.09
C LYS A 160 -0.82 -17.42 16.89
N THR A 161 -0.48 -17.93 15.72
CA THR A 161 -0.09 -19.35 15.54
C THR A 161 0.39 -19.54 14.10
N GLY A 162 1.36 -20.43 13.86
CA GLY A 162 1.80 -20.83 12.53
C GLY A 162 0.75 -21.62 11.72
N LYS A 163 -0.50 -21.15 11.70
CA LYS A 163 -1.60 -21.69 10.91
C LYS A 163 -2.19 -20.59 10.02
N LYS A 164 -2.30 -20.88 8.72
CA LYS A 164 -3.05 -20.06 7.76
C LYS A 164 -4.50 -19.96 8.25
N ASN A 165 -4.91 -18.80 8.72
CA ASN A 165 -6.31 -18.52 9.05
C ASN A 165 -6.82 -17.43 8.10
N MET A 166 -7.87 -17.78 7.37
CA MET A 166 -8.58 -16.93 6.42
C MET A 166 -9.46 -15.95 7.19
N GLN A 167 -8.93 -14.78 7.52
CA GLN A 167 -9.75 -13.64 7.93
C GLN A 167 -9.91 -12.71 6.72
N LEU A 168 -11.04 -12.86 6.02
CA LEU A 168 -11.62 -11.79 5.22
C LEU A 168 -11.73 -10.55 6.12
N LEU A 169 -11.43 -9.38 5.58
CA LEU A 169 -11.68 -8.09 6.22
C LEU A 169 -13.18 -7.96 6.54
N ARG A 170 -13.63 -8.52 7.67
CA ARG A 170 -14.94 -8.22 8.25
C ARG A 170 -14.84 -6.81 8.80
N MET A 171 -15.25 -5.85 7.99
CA MET A 171 -15.52 -4.51 8.45
C MET A 171 -16.80 -4.58 9.28
N GLY A 172 -16.65 -4.52 10.60
CA GLY A 172 -17.76 -4.55 11.55
C GLY A 172 -18.61 -3.28 11.45
N GLY A 173 -19.93 -3.46 11.54
CA GLY A 173 -20.91 -2.39 11.73
C GLY A 173 -20.99 -1.90 13.17
#